data_AF-A0A0J9SD08-F1
#
_entry.id   AF-A0A0J9SD08-F1
#
_cell.length_a   1.000
_cell.length_b   1.000
_cell.length_c   1.000
_cell.angle_alpha   90.00
_cell.angle_beta   90.00
_cell.angle_gamma   90.00
#
_symmetry.space_group_name_H-M   'P 1'
#
loop_
_entity.id
_entity.type
_entity.pdbx_description
1 polymer ?
#
loop_
_entity_poly.entity_id
_entity_poly.type
_entity_poly.pdbx_seq_one_letter_code
_entity_poly.pdbx_strand_id
1 'polypeptide(L)'
;MLILIETAAGYGLFKVENSKLIESDVKDIEKCFRNAEEARKNVSLYSFSKFKKFQKAFDETNKLMESKLGKGLKKFLKKNIVKPKLNETLALCDKTLGGLIKKKYNINVTYTNSTQEIIRGIRTHLYGLLVGVKEEDAKLLKLSLSHSLNRFKLKFSADKVDVMIIQAVGLLEDLDKEINVFSMRLKEWYGWHFPELGKVITDNKIYAKCVKRIGFRSNAKNVNLLEETTEEIQREIKQLAEISMGTEIEDDDLNCINELADRLLELTEYRESLAIYLKYRMSSIAPNLTYLVGDLIGAKLIAKAGSLMSLAKYPSSTLQILGSEKALFRALKTKSKTPKYGLIYHATVVGQTTPKLKGKISRSLAAKLSLCTRVDALGNFTEPSIAITCKTLLEKRLEYITNSMQKKMSNLKNSNSQLQMQAQHSKYNPNQSNVDQNRNNNNSSSNNNNAFNKKKDFRFNKREADWNNKKFIKKQKRK
;
A
#
# COMPACT_ATOMS: atom_id res chain seq x y z
N MET A 1 52.53 -17.28 -21.03
CA MET A 1 51.29 -17.59 -20.28
C MET A 1 50.33 -16.44 -20.47
N LEU A 2 49.10 -16.73 -20.87
CA LEU A 2 48.05 -15.74 -21.10
C LEU A 2 47.08 -15.72 -19.92
N ILE A 3 46.63 -14.55 -19.51
CA ILE A 3 45.69 -14.35 -18.41
C ILE A 3 44.43 -13.69 -18.96
N LEU A 4 43.28 -14.34 -18.80
CA LEU A 4 41.99 -13.74 -19.16
C LEU A 4 41.42 -13.00 -17.94
N ILE A 5 41.14 -11.71 -18.14
CA ILE A 5 40.49 -10.87 -17.15
C ILE A 5 39.16 -10.37 -17.68
N GLU A 6 38.14 -10.57 -16.85
CA GLU A 6 36.78 -10.13 -17.09
C GLU A 6 36.53 -8.82 -16.35
N THR A 7 36.01 -7.83 -17.07
CA THR A 7 35.73 -6.50 -16.52
C THR A 7 34.34 -6.05 -16.99
N ALA A 8 33.74 -5.09 -16.27
CA ALA A 8 32.45 -4.51 -16.68
C ALA A 8 32.53 -3.84 -18.07
N ALA A 9 33.72 -3.38 -18.48
CA ALA A 9 33.96 -2.73 -19.77
C ALA A 9 34.21 -3.73 -20.92
N GLY A 10 34.61 -4.97 -20.62
CA GLY A 10 35.04 -5.92 -21.64
C GLY A 10 35.92 -7.06 -21.14
N TYR A 11 36.45 -7.82 -22.10
CA TYR A 11 37.42 -8.89 -21.85
C TYR A 11 38.83 -8.42 -22.19
N GLY A 12 39.77 -8.59 -21.25
CA GLY A 12 41.19 -8.33 -21.46
C GLY A 12 41.98 -9.64 -21.47
N LEU A 13 42.90 -9.78 -22.42
CA LEU A 13 43.90 -10.84 -22.44
C LEU A 13 45.26 -10.21 -22.21
N PHE A 14 45.92 -10.63 -21.14
CA PHE A 14 47.23 -10.14 -20.73
C PHE A 14 48.26 -11.25 -20.93
N LYS A 15 49.46 -10.88 -21.37
CA LYS A 15 50.60 -11.79 -21.50
C LYS A 15 51.58 -11.53 -20.37
N VAL A 16 51.98 -12.58 -19.67
CA VAL A 16 53.04 -12.50 -18.67
C VAL A 16 54.39 -12.63 -19.39
N GLU A 17 55.24 -11.63 -19.27
CA GLU A 17 56.55 -11.58 -19.93
C GLU A 17 57.65 -12.20 -19.06
N ASN A 18 57.56 -12.01 -17.75
CA ASN A 18 58.54 -12.58 -16.82
C ASN A 18 58.22 -14.04 -16.46
N SER A 19 59.02 -14.97 -16.98
CA SER A 19 58.93 -16.41 -16.68
C SER A 19 59.10 -16.72 -15.19
N LYS A 20 59.91 -15.93 -14.47
CA LYS A 20 60.15 -16.07 -13.02
C LYS A 20 58.90 -15.92 -12.16
N LEU A 21 57.88 -15.19 -12.63
CA LEU A 21 56.61 -15.00 -11.90
C LEU A 21 55.75 -16.28 -11.84
N ILE A 22 56.00 -17.21 -12.76
CA ILE A 22 55.25 -18.47 -12.87
C ILE A 22 55.77 -19.49 -11.84
N GLU A 23 57.05 -19.39 -11.47
CA GLU A 23 57.76 -20.32 -10.56
C GLU A 23 57.95 -19.74 -9.15
N SER A 24 57.74 -18.44 -8.94
CA SER A 24 57.92 -17.77 -7.66
C SER A 24 56.81 -18.06 -6.64
N ASP A 25 57.18 -18.06 -5.35
CA ASP A 25 56.25 -18.20 -4.23
C ASP A 25 55.26 -17.02 -4.14
N VAL A 26 54.07 -17.31 -3.60
CA VAL A 26 52.92 -16.39 -3.49
C VAL A 26 53.29 -15.04 -2.84
N LYS A 27 54.22 -15.02 -1.87
CA LYS A 27 54.63 -13.83 -1.13
C LYS A 27 55.52 -12.87 -1.93
N ASP A 28 56.24 -13.38 -2.93
CA ASP A 28 57.15 -12.56 -3.73
C ASP A 28 56.43 -11.94 -4.94
N ILE A 29 55.34 -12.55 -5.40
CA ILE A 29 54.49 -12.01 -6.46
C ILE A 29 53.91 -10.64 -6.08
N GLU A 30 53.53 -10.44 -4.81
CA GLU A 30 52.96 -9.16 -4.35
C GLU A 30 53.95 -7.99 -4.51
N LYS A 31 55.25 -8.25 -4.29
CA LYS A 31 56.30 -7.22 -4.44
C LYS A 31 56.42 -6.75 -5.88
N CYS A 32 56.14 -7.62 -6.85
CA CYS A 32 56.22 -7.32 -8.28
C CYS A 32 55.05 -6.48 -8.83
N PHE A 33 53.99 -6.25 -8.03
CA PHE A 33 52.80 -5.49 -8.42
C PHE A 33 52.53 -4.31 -7.48
N ARG A 34 53.55 -3.77 -6.79
CA ARG A 34 53.37 -2.60 -5.90
C ARG A 34 53.09 -1.33 -6.71
N ASN A 35 53.89 -1.08 -7.75
CA ASN A 35 53.75 0.10 -8.60
C ASN A 35 53.22 -0.24 -10.00
N ALA A 36 52.52 0.71 -10.62
CA ALA A 36 51.98 0.55 -11.98
C ALA A 36 53.09 0.37 -13.05
N GLU A 37 54.26 0.97 -12.83
CA GLU A 37 55.43 0.82 -13.71
C GLU A 37 56.05 -0.58 -13.64
N GLU A 38 56.13 -1.15 -12.44
CA GLU A 38 56.58 -2.53 -12.23
C GLU A 38 55.60 -3.53 -12.84
N ALA A 39 54.29 -3.27 -12.68
CA ALA A 39 53.26 -4.08 -13.32
C ALA A 39 53.38 -4.10 -14.84
N ARG A 40 53.72 -2.95 -15.49
CA ARG A 40 53.94 -2.86 -16.94
C ARG A 40 55.16 -3.64 -17.42
N LYS A 41 56.22 -3.72 -16.61
CA LYS A 41 57.42 -4.53 -16.92
C LYS A 41 57.13 -6.04 -16.84
N ASN A 42 56.19 -6.42 -15.99
CA ASN A 42 55.86 -7.82 -15.71
C ASN A 42 54.76 -8.38 -16.62
N VAL A 43 53.80 -7.52 -17.00
CA VAL A 43 52.59 -7.91 -17.72
C VAL A 43 52.27 -6.90 -18.82
N SER A 44 52.09 -7.40 -20.04
CA SER A 44 51.66 -6.60 -21.20
C SER A 44 50.24 -6.96 -21.63
N LEU A 45 49.50 -5.97 -22.14
CA LEU A 45 48.16 -6.17 -22.70
C LEU A 45 48.27 -6.74 -24.11
N TYR A 46 47.81 -7.97 -24.33
CA TYR A 46 47.80 -8.59 -25.66
C TYR A 46 46.59 -8.15 -26.49
N SER A 47 45.39 -8.18 -25.89
CA SER A 47 44.17 -7.78 -26.59
C SER A 47 43.07 -7.37 -25.62
N PHE A 48 42.35 -6.30 -25.94
CA PHE A 48 41.17 -5.87 -25.18
C PHE A 48 39.94 -5.79 -26.08
N SER A 49 38.86 -6.46 -25.68
CA SER A 49 37.57 -6.42 -26.35
C SER A 49 36.56 -5.62 -25.52
N LYS A 50 36.42 -4.33 -25.86
CA LYS A 50 35.44 -3.42 -25.24
C LYS A 50 34.01 -3.77 -25.66
N PHE A 51 33.08 -3.75 -24.71
CA PHE A 51 31.64 -3.86 -24.99
C PHE A 51 31.12 -2.55 -25.58
N LYS A 52 30.54 -2.61 -26.78
CA LYS A 52 29.95 -1.42 -27.45
C LYS A 52 28.56 -1.03 -26.93
N LYS A 53 27.80 -1.99 -26.41
CA LYS A 53 26.41 -1.79 -25.94
C LYS A 53 26.25 -2.35 -24.54
N PHE A 54 25.51 -1.63 -23.68
CA PHE A 54 25.24 -2.03 -22.30
C PHE A 54 24.51 -3.38 -22.20
N GLN A 55 23.50 -3.63 -23.04
CA GLN A 55 22.78 -4.92 -23.07
C GLN A 55 23.71 -6.11 -23.29
N LYS A 56 24.72 -5.99 -24.16
CA LYS A 56 25.70 -7.05 -24.38
C LYS A 56 26.57 -7.27 -23.14
N ALA A 57 26.98 -6.21 -22.45
CA ALA A 57 27.72 -6.32 -21.21
C ALA A 57 26.89 -7.01 -20.12
N PHE A 58 25.60 -6.67 -20.02
CA PHE A 58 24.65 -7.32 -19.12
C PHE A 58 24.48 -8.81 -19.41
N ASP A 59 24.19 -9.18 -20.66
CA ASP A 59 23.97 -10.57 -21.05
C ASP A 59 25.21 -11.45 -20.86
N GLU A 60 26.39 -10.91 -21.16
CA GLU A 60 27.65 -11.62 -20.97
C GLU A 60 27.96 -11.74 -19.47
N THR A 61 27.76 -10.69 -18.67
CA THR A 61 27.98 -10.72 -17.21
C THR A 61 27.01 -11.69 -16.51
N ASN A 62 25.76 -11.74 -16.94
CA ASN A 62 24.78 -12.69 -16.40
C ASN A 62 25.20 -14.13 -16.69
N LYS A 63 25.73 -14.40 -17.89
CA LYS A 63 26.29 -15.73 -18.24
C LYS A 63 27.56 -16.05 -17.46
N LEU A 64 28.44 -15.07 -17.23
CA LEU A 64 29.63 -15.23 -16.39
C LEU A 64 29.26 -15.58 -14.95
N MET A 65 28.19 -14.98 -14.40
CA MET A 65 27.69 -15.34 -13.06
C MET A 65 27.19 -16.79 -12.97
N GLU A 66 26.69 -17.36 -14.07
CA GLU A 66 26.33 -18.78 -14.16
C GLU A 66 27.50 -19.67 -14.63
N SER A 67 28.71 -19.11 -14.73
CA SER A 67 29.92 -19.77 -15.26
C SER A 67 29.74 -20.36 -16.66
N LYS A 68 28.92 -19.74 -17.50
CA LYS A 68 28.63 -20.15 -18.89
C LYS A 68 29.38 -19.28 -19.90
N LEU A 69 29.82 -19.91 -20.99
CA LEU A 69 30.48 -19.22 -22.11
C LEU A 69 29.50 -18.39 -22.95
N GLY A 70 29.60 -17.07 -22.82
CA GLY A 70 28.88 -16.09 -23.64
C GLY A 70 29.31 -16.05 -25.12
N LYS A 71 28.51 -15.40 -25.96
CA LYS A 71 28.79 -15.29 -27.41
C LYS A 71 29.97 -14.35 -27.66
N GLY A 72 30.10 -13.30 -26.84
CA GLY A 72 31.21 -12.35 -26.87
C GLY A 72 32.52 -13.04 -26.50
N LEU A 73 32.54 -13.75 -25.37
CA LEU A 73 33.73 -14.47 -24.91
C LEU A 73 34.20 -15.54 -25.91
N LYS A 74 33.29 -16.32 -26.49
CA LYS A 74 33.62 -17.32 -27.54
C LYS A 74 34.29 -16.68 -28.77
N LYS A 75 33.79 -15.53 -29.23
CA LYS A 75 34.37 -14.81 -30.37
C LYS A 75 35.76 -14.27 -30.03
N PHE A 76 35.94 -13.76 -28.82
CA PHE A 76 37.21 -13.24 -28.32
C PHE A 76 38.29 -14.33 -28.25
N LEU A 77 38.00 -15.46 -27.62
CA LEU A 77 38.93 -16.59 -27.51
C LEU A 77 39.29 -17.18 -28.88
N LYS A 78 38.31 -17.31 -29.79
CA LYS A 78 38.56 -17.77 -31.16
C LYS A 78 39.51 -16.84 -31.92
N LYS A 79 39.31 -15.52 -31.81
CA LYS A 79 40.13 -14.53 -32.52
C LYS A 79 41.58 -14.50 -32.02
N ASN A 80 41.77 -14.59 -30.71
CA ASN A 80 43.06 -14.28 -30.08
C ASN A 80 43.91 -15.50 -29.72
N ILE A 81 43.33 -16.70 -29.58
CA ILE A 81 44.05 -17.91 -29.16
C ILE A 81 43.96 -19.00 -30.23
N VAL A 82 42.74 -19.33 -30.67
CA VAL A 82 42.51 -20.50 -31.55
C VAL A 82 43.00 -20.25 -32.97
N LYS A 83 42.67 -19.10 -33.56
CA LYS A 83 43.12 -18.74 -34.92
C LYS A 83 44.64 -18.61 -35.05
N PRO A 84 45.36 -17.95 -34.13
CA PRO A 84 46.82 -17.88 -34.17
C PRO A 84 47.52 -19.17 -33.68
N LYS A 85 46.78 -20.21 -33.26
CA LYS A 85 47.33 -21.48 -32.72
C LYS A 85 48.44 -21.27 -31.68
N LEU A 86 48.21 -20.40 -30.71
CA LEU A 86 49.15 -20.18 -29.61
C LEU A 86 49.13 -21.40 -28.66
N ASN A 87 50.28 -22.04 -28.46
CA ASN A 87 50.47 -23.15 -27.51
C ASN A 87 50.64 -22.67 -26.04
N GLU A 88 50.34 -21.40 -25.75
CA GLU A 88 50.49 -20.85 -24.41
C GLU A 88 49.38 -21.31 -23.45
N THR A 89 49.73 -21.50 -22.17
CA THR A 89 48.78 -21.81 -21.10
C THR A 89 47.89 -20.60 -20.78
N LEU A 90 46.59 -20.84 -20.58
CA LEU A 90 45.60 -19.82 -20.21
C LEU A 90 45.30 -19.89 -18.70
N ALA A 91 45.49 -18.81 -17.98
CA ALA A 91 45.10 -18.67 -16.58
C ALA A 91 43.74 -17.95 -16.45
N LEU A 92 42.90 -18.44 -15.55
CA LEU A 92 41.53 -17.98 -15.31
C LEU A 92 41.24 -17.90 -13.81
N CYS A 93 40.36 -16.99 -13.40
CA CYS A 93 39.94 -16.87 -12.01
C CYS A 93 38.85 -17.90 -11.61
N ASP A 94 38.09 -18.43 -12.57
CA ASP A 94 37.02 -19.41 -12.31
C ASP A 94 37.39 -20.79 -12.87
N LYS A 95 37.48 -21.78 -11.96
CA LYS A 95 37.80 -23.18 -12.28
C LYS A 95 36.72 -23.83 -13.17
N THR A 96 35.45 -23.51 -12.95
CA THR A 96 34.32 -24.12 -13.68
C THR A 96 34.26 -23.62 -15.13
N LEU A 97 34.39 -22.31 -15.32
CA LEU A 97 34.52 -21.69 -16.65
C LEU A 97 35.76 -22.21 -17.38
N GLY A 98 36.89 -22.34 -16.67
CA GLY A 98 38.12 -22.93 -17.21
C GLY A 98 37.95 -24.36 -17.69
N GLY A 99 37.25 -25.20 -16.92
CA GLY A 99 36.91 -26.56 -17.33
C GLY A 99 36.07 -26.60 -18.63
N LEU A 100 35.12 -25.68 -18.80
CA LEU A 100 34.32 -25.56 -20.02
C LEU A 100 35.14 -25.08 -21.22
N ILE A 101 36.09 -24.16 -21.02
CA ILE A 101 36.98 -23.68 -22.08
C ILE A 101 37.92 -24.79 -22.53
N LYS A 102 38.52 -25.52 -21.58
CA LYS A 102 39.39 -26.67 -21.86
C LYS A 102 38.65 -27.71 -22.70
N LYS A 103 37.41 -28.07 -22.32
CA LYS A 103 36.58 -29.04 -23.06
C LYS A 103 36.20 -28.58 -24.48
N LYS A 104 36.02 -27.28 -24.72
CA LYS A 104 35.51 -26.77 -26.02
C LYS A 104 36.60 -26.40 -27.02
N TYR A 105 37.76 -25.98 -26.55
CA TYR A 105 38.81 -25.42 -27.40
C TYR A 105 40.15 -26.15 -27.27
N ASN A 106 40.22 -27.21 -26.46
CA ASN A 106 41.46 -27.95 -26.16
C ASN A 106 42.63 -27.04 -25.72
N ILE A 107 42.32 -25.96 -24.99
CA ILE A 107 43.31 -25.03 -24.44
C ILE A 107 43.78 -25.55 -23.07
N ASN A 108 45.09 -25.53 -22.83
CA ASN A 108 45.66 -25.83 -21.53
C ASN A 108 45.35 -24.70 -20.54
N VAL A 109 44.40 -24.96 -19.63
CA VAL A 109 44.00 -24.01 -18.59
C VAL A 109 44.72 -24.31 -17.27
N THR A 110 45.28 -23.29 -16.64
CA THR A 110 45.93 -23.35 -15.32
C THR A 110 45.11 -22.59 -14.28
N TYR A 111 45.04 -23.14 -13.08
CA TYR A 111 44.40 -22.55 -11.92
C TYR A 111 45.22 -22.91 -10.68
N THR A 112 46.13 -22.02 -10.29
CA THR A 112 46.99 -22.15 -9.11
C THR A 112 46.91 -20.88 -8.25
N ASN A 113 47.29 -20.96 -6.98
CA ASN A 113 47.29 -19.79 -6.09
C ASN A 113 48.18 -18.66 -6.64
N SER A 114 49.32 -19.00 -7.25
CA SER A 114 50.19 -18.04 -7.93
C SER A 114 49.46 -17.31 -9.07
N THR A 115 48.66 -18.02 -9.89
CA THR A 115 47.87 -17.36 -10.96
C THR A 115 46.79 -16.42 -10.41
N GLN A 116 46.22 -16.70 -9.24
CA GLN A 116 45.24 -15.82 -8.61
C GLN A 116 45.86 -14.52 -8.11
N GLU A 117 47.05 -14.58 -7.48
CA GLU A 117 47.76 -13.38 -7.06
C GLU A 117 48.21 -12.52 -8.25
N ILE A 118 48.61 -13.13 -9.36
CA ILE A 118 48.90 -12.37 -10.59
C ILE A 118 47.64 -11.69 -11.12
N ILE A 119 46.49 -12.38 -11.16
CA ILE A 119 45.20 -11.77 -11.55
C ILE A 119 44.82 -10.63 -10.60
N ARG A 120 45.09 -10.77 -9.30
CA ARG A 120 44.86 -9.72 -8.29
C ARG A 120 45.75 -8.50 -8.55
N GLY A 121 47.04 -8.69 -8.78
CA GLY A 121 47.99 -7.63 -9.11
C GLY A 121 47.58 -6.84 -10.37
N ILE A 122 47.14 -7.56 -11.42
CA ILE A 122 46.64 -6.92 -12.64
C ILE A 122 45.32 -6.17 -12.39
N ARG A 123 44.44 -6.68 -11.51
CA ARG A 123 43.19 -5.99 -11.16
C ARG A 123 43.43 -4.70 -10.37
N THR A 124 44.44 -4.67 -9.49
CA THR A 124 44.82 -3.47 -8.73
C THR A 124 45.26 -2.35 -9.67
N HIS A 125 46.10 -2.67 -10.67
CA HIS A 125 46.65 -1.70 -11.62
C HIS A 125 45.95 -1.71 -12.99
N LEU A 126 44.71 -2.20 -13.06
CA LEU A 126 44.00 -2.46 -14.32
C LEU A 126 43.91 -1.22 -15.22
N TYR A 127 43.64 -0.05 -14.63
CA TYR A 127 43.49 1.21 -15.36
C TYR A 127 44.83 1.79 -15.84
N GLY A 128 45.93 1.46 -15.14
CA GLY A 128 47.29 1.81 -15.59
C GLY A 128 47.79 0.91 -16.73
N LEU A 129 47.22 -0.29 -16.87
CA LEU A 129 47.57 -1.30 -17.88
C LEU A 129 46.65 -1.30 -19.11
N LEU A 130 45.43 -0.77 -19.00
CA LEU A 130 44.49 -0.65 -20.11
C LEU A 130 44.69 0.67 -20.86
N VAL A 131 44.93 0.58 -22.17
CA VAL A 131 44.97 1.76 -23.04
C VAL A 131 43.55 2.06 -23.55
N GLY A 132 43.08 3.31 -23.36
CA GLY A 132 41.82 3.80 -23.93
C GLY A 132 40.54 3.58 -23.10
N VAL A 133 40.67 3.21 -21.82
CA VAL A 133 39.54 3.18 -20.86
C VAL A 133 39.87 4.08 -19.67
N LYS A 134 39.13 5.18 -19.52
CA LYS A 134 39.24 6.04 -18.33
C LYS A 134 38.70 5.30 -17.11
N GLU A 135 39.31 5.55 -15.96
CA GLU A 135 38.90 4.94 -14.69
C GLU A 135 37.47 5.33 -14.29
N GLU A 136 37.11 6.60 -14.50
CA GLU A 136 35.78 7.13 -14.19
C GLU A 136 34.67 6.42 -14.98
N ASP A 137 34.84 6.29 -16.30
CA ASP A 137 33.89 5.61 -17.18
C ASP A 137 33.69 4.14 -16.76
N ALA A 138 34.76 3.48 -16.36
CA ALA A 138 34.70 2.09 -15.92
C ALA A 138 34.03 1.94 -14.54
N LYS A 139 34.20 2.90 -13.62
CA LYS A 139 33.48 2.93 -12.34
C LYS A 139 31.98 3.12 -12.58
N LEU A 140 31.61 4.04 -13.47
CA LEU A 140 30.20 4.28 -13.83
C LEU A 140 29.57 3.01 -14.44
N LEU A 141 30.25 2.38 -15.40
CA LEU A 141 29.79 1.13 -16.01
C LEU A 141 29.62 0.00 -14.98
N LYS A 142 30.56 -0.14 -14.03
CA LYS A 142 30.44 -1.11 -12.91
C LYS A 142 29.18 -0.84 -12.08
N LEU A 143 28.93 0.42 -11.72
CA LEU A 143 27.76 0.82 -10.95
C LEU A 143 26.45 0.51 -11.70
N SER A 144 26.34 0.95 -12.95
CA SER A 144 25.14 0.72 -13.78
C SER A 144 24.87 -0.78 -13.99
N LEU A 145 25.91 -1.55 -14.29
CA LEU A 145 25.80 -3.00 -14.49
C LEU A 145 25.36 -3.72 -13.21
N SER A 146 25.93 -3.33 -12.07
CA SER A 146 25.54 -3.84 -10.74
C SER A 146 24.05 -3.57 -10.46
N HIS A 147 23.57 -2.35 -10.69
CA HIS A 147 22.17 -2.02 -10.52
C HIS A 147 21.26 -2.84 -11.43
N SER A 148 21.58 -2.95 -12.73
CA SER A 148 20.76 -3.73 -13.67
C SER A 148 20.73 -5.21 -13.32
N LEU A 149 21.87 -5.79 -12.93
CA LEU A 149 21.97 -7.20 -12.56
C LEU A 149 21.19 -7.51 -11.28
N ASN A 150 21.27 -6.63 -10.28
CA ASN A 150 20.47 -6.76 -9.07
C ASN A 150 18.97 -6.59 -9.35
N ARG A 151 18.57 -5.64 -10.21
CA ARG A 151 17.16 -5.49 -10.62
C ARG A 151 16.63 -6.73 -11.34
N PHE A 152 17.43 -7.34 -12.20
CA PHE A 152 17.07 -8.57 -12.90
C PHE A 152 16.92 -9.76 -11.94
N LYS A 153 17.89 -9.94 -11.03
CA LYS A 153 17.83 -11.01 -10.01
C LYS A 153 16.67 -10.84 -9.04
N LEU A 154 16.43 -9.61 -8.60
CA LEU A 154 15.33 -9.27 -7.69
C LEU A 154 13.96 -9.27 -8.38
N LYS A 155 13.90 -9.53 -9.70
CA LYS A 155 12.68 -9.54 -10.54
C LYS A 155 11.65 -8.52 -10.05
N PHE A 156 11.99 -7.24 -10.10
CA PHE A 156 11.12 -6.12 -9.70
C PHE A 156 10.51 -6.28 -8.28
N SER A 157 11.10 -5.63 -7.29
CA SER A 157 10.54 -5.55 -5.93
C SER A 157 9.05 -5.20 -5.94
N ALA A 158 8.19 -6.13 -5.50
CA ALA A 158 6.74 -5.91 -5.36
C ALA A 158 6.44 -4.65 -4.52
N ASP A 159 7.31 -4.34 -3.56
CA ASP A 159 7.25 -3.14 -2.72
C ASP A 159 7.15 -1.81 -3.50
N LYS A 160 7.67 -1.74 -4.74
CA LYS A 160 7.58 -0.52 -5.56
C LYS A 160 6.27 -0.37 -6.30
N VAL A 161 5.53 -1.46 -6.51
CA VAL A 161 4.23 -1.42 -7.19
C VAL A 161 3.19 -0.76 -6.28
N ASP A 162 3.27 -1.01 -4.97
CA ASP A 162 2.34 -0.50 -3.95
C ASP A 162 2.39 1.02 -3.78
N VAL A 163 3.54 1.64 -4.07
CA VAL A 163 3.69 3.11 -3.99
C VAL A 163 2.67 3.81 -4.89
N MET A 164 2.36 3.24 -6.05
CA MET A 164 1.37 3.79 -6.97
C MET A 164 -0.05 3.79 -6.36
N ILE A 165 -0.41 2.74 -5.62
CA ILE A 165 -1.70 2.68 -4.90
C ILE A 165 -1.75 3.80 -3.86
N ILE A 166 -0.69 3.98 -3.08
CA ILE A 166 -0.65 4.97 -2.00
C ILE A 166 -0.86 6.38 -2.57
N GLN A 167 -0.17 6.71 -3.66
CA GLN A 167 -0.33 8.01 -4.32
C GLN A 167 -1.72 8.18 -4.95
N ALA A 168 -2.24 7.14 -5.61
CA ALA A 168 -3.57 7.19 -6.21
C ALA A 168 -4.69 7.41 -5.17
N VAL A 169 -4.59 6.80 -3.99
CA VAL A 169 -5.56 7.00 -2.90
C VAL A 169 -5.47 8.40 -2.31
N GLY A 170 -4.24 8.90 -2.09
CA GLY A 170 -4.04 10.27 -1.61
C GLY A 170 -4.66 11.28 -2.56
N LEU A 171 -4.37 11.13 -3.86
CA LEU A 171 -4.95 11.98 -4.90
C LEU A 171 -6.48 11.88 -4.96
N LEU A 172 -7.06 10.69 -4.80
CA LEU A 172 -8.51 10.52 -4.76
C LEU A 172 -9.15 11.26 -3.57
N GLU A 173 -8.52 11.20 -2.39
CA GLU A 173 -9.00 11.94 -1.21
C GLU A 173 -8.86 13.45 -1.34
N ASP A 174 -7.84 13.93 -2.05
CA ASP A 174 -7.65 15.35 -2.32
C ASP A 174 -8.62 15.87 -3.38
N LEU A 175 -8.84 15.10 -4.47
CA LEU A 175 -9.86 15.39 -5.47
C LEU A 175 -11.26 15.47 -4.85
N ASP A 176 -11.63 14.55 -3.95
CA ASP A 176 -12.95 14.59 -3.29
C ASP A 176 -13.14 15.90 -2.48
N LYS A 177 -12.07 16.44 -1.87
CA LYS A 177 -12.13 17.73 -1.14
C LYS A 177 -12.20 18.90 -2.12
N GLU A 178 -11.36 18.90 -3.15
CA GLU A 178 -11.29 19.98 -4.14
C GLU A 178 -12.58 20.09 -4.95
N ILE A 179 -13.14 18.96 -5.41
CA ILE A 179 -14.45 18.91 -6.07
C ILE A 179 -15.50 19.56 -5.19
N ASN A 180 -15.53 19.27 -3.88
CA ASN A 180 -16.50 19.89 -2.98
C ASN A 180 -16.27 21.40 -2.81
N VAL A 181 -15.01 21.85 -2.67
CA VAL A 181 -14.69 23.28 -2.55
C VAL A 181 -15.06 24.04 -3.83
N PHE A 182 -14.71 23.52 -5.01
CA PHE A 182 -15.06 24.11 -6.29
C PHE A 182 -16.57 24.08 -6.55
N SER A 183 -17.26 23.01 -6.15
CA SER A 183 -18.72 22.93 -6.25
C SER A 183 -19.42 24.00 -5.41
N MET A 184 -18.96 24.20 -4.16
CA MET A 184 -19.50 25.26 -3.31
C MET A 184 -19.19 26.65 -3.88
N ARG A 185 -17.98 26.84 -4.42
CA ARG A 185 -17.60 28.11 -5.07
C ARG A 185 -18.46 28.40 -6.31
N LEU A 186 -18.72 27.40 -7.15
CA LEU A 186 -19.58 27.54 -8.33
C LEU A 186 -21.03 27.88 -7.92
N LYS A 187 -21.55 27.24 -6.86
CA LYS A 187 -22.87 27.53 -6.31
C LYS A 187 -22.99 28.95 -5.77
N GLU A 188 -21.97 29.46 -5.09
CA GLU A 188 -21.95 30.84 -4.60
C GLU A 188 -21.83 31.85 -5.75
N TRP A 189 -20.97 31.57 -6.74
CA TRP A 189 -20.70 32.49 -7.85
C TRP A 189 -21.90 32.58 -8.81
N TYR A 190 -22.41 31.46 -9.29
CA TYR A 190 -23.62 31.45 -10.12
C TYR A 190 -24.87 31.77 -9.30
N GLY A 191 -24.85 31.53 -7.99
CA GLY A 191 -25.94 31.90 -7.09
C GLY A 191 -26.19 33.40 -7.00
N TRP A 192 -25.24 34.25 -7.39
CA TRP A 192 -25.49 35.69 -7.53
C TRP A 192 -26.44 35.98 -8.69
N HIS A 193 -26.29 35.26 -9.81
CA HIS A 193 -27.16 35.34 -10.97
C HIS A 193 -28.45 34.52 -10.82
N PHE A 194 -28.39 33.29 -10.31
CA PHE A 194 -29.56 32.42 -10.17
C PHE A 194 -29.51 31.61 -8.86
N PRO A 195 -29.90 32.22 -7.72
CA PRO A 195 -29.77 31.61 -6.39
C PRO A 195 -30.67 30.40 -6.16
N GLU A 196 -31.82 30.32 -6.81
CA GLU A 196 -32.80 29.26 -6.62
C GLU A 196 -32.34 27.92 -7.20
N LEU A 197 -31.48 27.94 -8.24
CA LEU A 197 -30.95 26.72 -8.86
C LEU A 197 -30.21 25.83 -7.85
N GLY A 198 -29.46 26.43 -6.92
CA GLY A 198 -28.71 25.71 -5.90
C GLY A 198 -29.58 25.06 -4.83
N LYS A 199 -30.84 25.48 -4.69
CA LYS A 199 -31.82 24.87 -3.77
C LYS A 199 -32.49 23.65 -4.39
N VAL A 200 -32.75 23.72 -5.70
CA VAL A 200 -33.39 22.63 -6.45
C VAL A 200 -32.40 21.49 -6.70
N ILE A 201 -31.18 21.80 -7.16
CA ILE A 201 -30.20 20.78 -7.52
C ILE A 201 -29.24 20.54 -6.35
N THR A 202 -29.38 19.38 -5.72
CA THR A 202 -28.50 18.93 -4.63
C THR A 202 -27.15 18.43 -5.18
N ASP A 203 -27.17 17.66 -6.27
CA ASP A 203 -25.99 17.04 -6.85
C ASP A 203 -25.07 18.04 -7.58
N ASN A 204 -23.82 18.11 -7.13
CA ASN A 204 -22.86 19.09 -7.64
C ASN A 204 -22.47 18.86 -9.12
N LYS A 205 -22.37 17.59 -9.56
CA LYS A 205 -22.06 17.26 -10.96
C LYS A 205 -23.17 17.72 -11.89
N ILE A 206 -24.42 17.46 -11.51
CA ILE A 206 -25.61 17.87 -12.27
C ILE A 206 -25.70 19.40 -12.30
N TYR A 207 -25.49 20.05 -11.15
CA TYR A 207 -25.49 21.51 -11.05
C TYR A 207 -24.51 22.15 -12.04
N ALA A 208 -23.26 21.67 -12.10
CA ALA A 208 -22.26 22.20 -13.01
C ALA A 208 -22.66 22.08 -14.49
N LYS A 209 -23.27 20.95 -14.87
CA LYS A 209 -23.77 20.76 -16.24
C LYS A 209 -24.98 21.66 -16.55
N CYS A 210 -25.89 21.84 -15.60
CA CYS A 210 -27.03 22.74 -15.74
C CYS A 210 -26.59 24.20 -15.91
N VAL A 211 -25.60 24.67 -15.14
CA VAL A 211 -25.04 26.03 -15.29
C VAL A 211 -24.52 26.24 -16.70
N LYS A 212 -23.76 25.27 -17.23
CA LYS A 212 -23.23 25.31 -18.60
C LYS A 212 -24.32 25.32 -19.67
N ARG A 213 -25.39 24.53 -19.50
CA ARG A 213 -26.49 24.46 -20.48
C ARG A 213 -27.40 25.69 -20.45
N ILE A 214 -27.68 26.22 -19.26
CA ILE A 214 -28.57 27.37 -19.08
C ILE A 214 -27.85 28.65 -19.54
N GLY A 215 -26.60 28.85 -19.10
CA GLY A 215 -25.90 30.11 -19.27
C GLY A 215 -26.66 31.24 -18.55
N PHE A 216 -27.17 32.21 -19.31
CA PHE A 216 -28.07 33.24 -18.81
C PHE A 216 -29.45 32.70 -18.44
N ARG A 217 -30.05 33.26 -17.39
CA ARG A 217 -31.43 32.98 -16.99
C ARG A 217 -32.44 33.15 -18.12
N SER A 218 -32.25 34.13 -18.99
CA SER A 218 -33.10 34.41 -20.16
C SER A 218 -33.24 33.19 -21.08
N ASN A 219 -32.15 32.41 -21.21
CA ASN A 219 -32.07 31.24 -22.07
C ASN A 219 -32.71 30.00 -21.44
N ALA A 220 -33.04 30.03 -20.14
CA ALA A 220 -33.61 28.89 -19.43
C ALA A 220 -34.94 28.38 -20.04
N LYS A 221 -35.71 29.25 -20.71
CA LYS A 221 -36.99 28.88 -21.36
C LYS A 221 -36.78 27.89 -22.51
N ASN A 222 -35.75 28.11 -23.31
CA ASN A 222 -35.50 27.40 -24.58
C ASN A 222 -34.61 26.16 -24.41
N VAL A 223 -33.89 26.05 -23.29
CA VAL A 223 -32.95 24.96 -23.06
C VAL A 223 -33.67 23.69 -22.59
N ASN A 224 -33.30 22.56 -23.20
CA ASN A 224 -33.71 21.23 -22.78
C ASN A 224 -32.66 20.64 -21.83
N LEU A 225 -33.09 20.36 -20.58
CA LEU A 225 -32.25 19.79 -19.51
C LEU A 225 -32.54 18.29 -19.25
N LEU A 226 -33.37 17.66 -20.10
CA LEU A 226 -33.84 16.27 -19.92
C LEU A 226 -32.72 15.22 -19.86
N GLU A 227 -31.57 15.44 -20.50
CA GLU A 227 -30.46 14.48 -20.47
C GLU A 227 -29.80 14.36 -19.09
N GLU A 228 -30.02 15.33 -18.21
CA GLU A 228 -29.29 15.47 -16.95
C GLU A 228 -30.22 15.50 -15.74
N THR A 229 -31.53 15.66 -15.95
CA THR A 229 -32.49 15.97 -14.89
C THR A 229 -33.88 15.43 -15.22
N THR A 230 -34.68 15.11 -14.21
CA THR A 230 -36.08 14.68 -14.36
C THR A 230 -36.95 15.81 -14.88
N GLU A 231 -37.99 15.49 -15.67
CA GLU A 231 -38.92 16.49 -16.24
C GLU A 231 -39.57 17.41 -15.20
N GLU A 232 -39.83 16.90 -13.99
CA GLU A 232 -40.41 17.68 -12.88
C GLU A 232 -39.47 18.81 -12.45
N ILE A 233 -38.20 18.47 -12.22
CA ILE A 233 -37.16 19.41 -11.79
C ILE A 233 -36.89 20.43 -12.92
N GLN A 234 -36.93 20.01 -14.19
CA GLN A 234 -36.77 20.94 -15.30
C GLN A 234 -37.91 21.97 -15.36
N ARG A 235 -39.16 21.56 -15.14
CA ARG A 235 -40.31 22.49 -15.08
C ARG A 235 -40.14 23.47 -13.93
N GLU A 236 -39.72 22.98 -12.77
CA GLU A 236 -39.44 23.82 -11.61
C GLU A 236 -38.34 24.85 -11.88
N ILE A 237 -37.22 24.45 -12.50
CA ILE A 237 -36.14 25.36 -12.89
C ILE A 237 -36.63 26.46 -13.84
N LYS A 238 -37.48 26.12 -14.82
CA LYS A 238 -38.04 27.10 -15.77
C LYS A 238 -38.96 28.11 -15.08
N GLN A 239 -39.81 27.65 -14.16
CA GLN A 239 -40.67 28.53 -13.37
C GLN A 239 -39.85 29.44 -12.44
N LEU A 240 -38.84 28.88 -11.78
CA LEU A 240 -37.95 29.64 -10.92
C LEU A 240 -37.13 30.66 -11.69
N ALA A 241 -36.74 30.37 -12.93
CA ALA A 241 -36.06 31.34 -13.79
C ALA A 241 -36.94 32.56 -14.11
N GLU A 242 -38.27 32.44 -14.16
CA GLU A 242 -39.16 33.59 -14.36
C GLU A 242 -39.34 34.43 -13.09
N ILE A 243 -39.33 33.79 -11.93
CA ILE A 243 -39.63 34.41 -10.62
C ILE A 243 -38.33 34.85 -9.89
N SER A 244 -37.17 34.43 -10.38
CA SER A 244 -35.88 34.58 -9.69
C SER A 244 -35.51 36.03 -9.37
N MET A 245 -34.94 36.25 -8.19
CA MET A 245 -34.51 37.57 -7.72
C MET A 245 -33.00 37.84 -7.89
N GLY A 246 -32.24 36.95 -8.55
CA GLY A 246 -30.81 37.17 -8.75
C GLY A 246 -30.52 38.32 -9.73
N THR A 247 -29.27 38.78 -9.77
CA THR A 247 -28.87 39.94 -10.56
C THR A 247 -28.47 39.56 -11.98
N GLU A 248 -28.58 40.49 -12.93
CA GLU A 248 -28.01 40.31 -14.27
C GLU A 248 -26.47 40.38 -14.20
N ILE A 249 -25.81 39.61 -15.06
CA ILE A 249 -24.34 39.49 -15.12
C ILE A 249 -23.88 39.80 -16.55
N GLU A 250 -22.61 40.14 -16.72
CA GLU A 250 -22.00 40.37 -18.04
C GLU A 250 -21.53 39.06 -18.70
N ASP A 251 -21.32 39.10 -20.02
CA ASP A 251 -20.84 37.96 -20.81
C ASP A 251 -19.46 37.47 -20.35
N ASP A 252 -18.57 38.40 -19.97
CA ASP A 252 -17.22 38.07 -19.49
C ASP A 252 -17.27 37.30 -18.17
N ASP A 253 -18.16 37.69 -17.24
CA ASP A 253 -18.38 36.99 -15.98
C ASP A 253 -18.95 35.58 -16.23
N LEU A 254 -19.91 35.46 -17.16
CA LEU A 254 -20.50 34.17 -17.51
C LEU A 254 -19.46 33.22 -18.11
N ASN A 255 -18.53 33.73 -18.93
CA ASN A 255 -17.43 32.93 -19.49
C ASN A 255 -16.54 32.35 -18.39
N CYS A 256 -16.16 33.16 -17.39
CA CYS A 256 -15.37 32.68 -16.25
C CYS A 256 -16.13 31.62 -15.42
N ILE A 257 -17.44 31.77 -15.23
CA ILE A 257 -18.27 30.79 -14.53
C ILE A 257 -18.34 29.46 -15.32
N ASN A 258 -18.48 29.54 -16.64
CA ASN A 258 -18.49 28.37 -17.51
C ASN A 258 -17.15 27.63 -17.51
N GLU A 259 -16.03 28.34 -17.51
CA GLU A 259 -14.70 27.74 -17.37
C GLU A 259 -14.56 26.99 -16.03
N LEU A 260 -15.03 27.58 -14.92
CA LEU A 260 -15.02 26.90 -13.63
C LEU A 260 -15.88 25.63 -13.64
N ALA A 261 -17.06 25.69 -14.27
CA ALA A 261 -17.95 24.54 -14.43
C ALA A 261 -17.28 23.42 -15.25
N ASP A 262 -16.57 23.78 -16.33
CA ASP A 262 -15.83 22.82 -17.15
C ASP A 262 -14.69 22.15 -16.38
N ARG A 263 -13.90 22.93 -15.63
CA ARG A 263 -12.86 22.35 -14.76
C ARG A 263 -13.44 21.42 -13.70
N LEU A 264 -14.59 21.75 -13.13
CA LEU A 264 -15.27 20.88 -12.16
C LEU A 264 -15.72 19.56 -12.79
N LEU A 265 -16.22 19.60 -14.02
CA LEU A 265 -16.62 18.39 -14.77
C LEU A 265 -15.40 17.54 -15.12
N GLU A 266 -14.33 18.13 -15.65
CA GLU A 266 -13.07 17.45 -15.93
C GLU A 266 -12.50 16.75 -14.68
N LEU A 267 -12.48 17.45 -13.53
CA LEU A 267 -12.02 16.86 -12.26
C LEU A 267 -12.91 15.70 -11.80
N THR A 268 -14.22 15.80 -12.00
CA THR A 268 -15.16 14.74 -11.64
C THR A 268 -14.96 13.49 -12.51
N GLU A 269 -14.78 13.67 -13.82
CA GLU A 269 -14.46 12.58 -14.76
C GLU A 269 -13.10 11.95 -14.47
N TYR A 270 -12.10 12.78 -14.19
CA TYR A 270 -10.77 12.30 -13.81
C TYR A 270 -10.84 11.47 -12.52
N ARG A 271 -11.62 11.91 -11.53
CA ARG A 271 -11.86 11.15 -10.28
C ARG A 271 -12.52 9.79 -10.53
N GLU A 272 -13.47 9.70 -11.45
CA GLU A 272 -14.07 8.42 -11.86
C GLU A 272 -13.04 7.51 -12.55
N SER A 273 -12.24 8.06 -13.46
CA SER A 273 -11.17 7.32 -14.16
C SER A 273 -10.11 6.78 -13.18
N LEU A 274 -9.74 7.58 -12.18
CA LEU A 274 -8.78 7.21 -11.15
C LEU A 274 -9.32 6.10 -10.23
N ALA A 275 -10.62 6.13 -9.90
CA ALA A 275 -11.27 5.07 -9.14
C ALA A 275 -11.27 3.73 -9.90
N ILE A 276 -11.52 3.75 -11.21
CA ILE A 276 -11.44 2.57 -12.08
C ILE A 276 -10.00 2.04 -12.13
N TYR A 277 -9.01 2.93 -12.32
CA TYR A 277 -7.60 2.57 -12.27
C TYR A 277 -7.22 1.89 -10.94
N LEU A 278 -7.64 2.47 -9.82
CA LEU A 278 -7.36 1.95 -8.48
C LEU A 278 -7.95 0.54 -8.30
N LYS A 279 -9.17 0.29 -8.79
CA LYS A 279 -9.82 -1.03 -8.76
C LYS A 279 -9.01 -2.09 -9.51
N TYR A 280 -8.58 -1.81 -10.74
CA TYR A 280 -7.76 -2.75 -11.50
C TYR A 280 -6.42 -3.03 -10.85
N ARG A 281 -5.75 -1.98 -10.33
CA ARG A 281 -4.46 -2.12 -9.66
C ARG A 281 -4.58 -2.88 -8.35
N MET A 282 -5.59 -2.60 -7.54
CA MET A 282 -5.80 -3.30 -6.29
C MET A 282 -6.12 -4.77 -6.52
N SER A 283 -6.97 -5.09 -7.50
CA SER A 283 -7.27 -6.48 -7.85
C SER A 283 -6.04 -7.25 -8.33
N SER A 284 -5.06 -6.58 -8.95
CA SER A 284 -3.81 -7.21 -9.39
C SER A 284 -2.80 -7.41 -8.26
N ILE A 285 -2.83 -6.58 -7.22
CA ILE A 285 -1.80 -6.55 -6.16
C ILE A 285 -2.28 -7.27 -4.90
N ALA A 286 -3.51 -7.00 -4.48
CA ALA A 286 -4.11 -7.57 -3.27
C ALA A 286 -5.54 -8.07 -3.54
N PRO A 287 -5.71 -9.17 -4.29
CA PRO A 287 -7.03 -9.71 -4.63
C PRO A 287 -7.79 -10.19 -3.39
N ASN A 288 -7.12 -10.77 -2.39
CA ASN A 288 -7.81 -11.26 -1.20
C ASN A 288 -8.31 -10.11 -0.31
N LEU A 289 -7.49 -9.06 -0.13
CA LEU A 289 -7.86 -7.85 0.59
C LEU A 289 -9.06 -7.15 -0.07
N THR A 290 -9.02 -7.02 -1.39
CA THR A 290 -10.07 -6.43 -2.22
C THR A 290 -11.40 -7.14 -2.04
N TYR A 291 -11.39 -8.47 -2.13
CA TYR A 291 -12.62 -9.26 -2.04
C TYR A 291 -13.30 -9.14 -0.67
N LEU A 292 -12.53 -8.97 0.42
CA LEU A 292 -13.07 -8.87 1.77
C LEU A 292 -13.65 -7.49 2.12
N VAL A 293 -12.98 -6.40 1.74
CA VAL A 293 -13.29 -5.04 2.24
C VAL A 293 -13.62 -4.05 1.13
N GLY A 294 -13.28 -4.38 -0.12
CA GLY A 294 -13.40 -3.51 -1.28
C GLY A 294 -12.14 -2.71 -1.56
N ASP A 295 -12.02 -2.23 -2.80
CA ASP A 295 -10.81 -1.57 -3.32
C ASP A 295 -10.42 -0.34 -2.51
N LEU A 296 -11.36 0.58 -2.28
CA LEU A 296 -11.09 1.87 -1.64
C LEU A 296 -10.59 1.71 -0.21
N ILE A 297 -11.20 0.83 0.58
CA ILE A 297 -10.82 0.63 1.98
C ILE A 297 -9.50 -0.15 2.05
N GLY A 298 -9.33 -1.18 1.21
CA GLY A 298 -8.05 -1.88 1.09
C GLY A 298 -6.91 -0.92 0.78
N ALA A 299 -7.14 0.00 -0.16
CA ALA A 299 -6.18 1.02 -0.55
C ALA A 299 -5.85 1.99 0.60
N LYS A 300 -6.85 2.46 1.34
CA LYS A 300 -6.65 3.30 2.54
C LYS A 300 -5.86 2.58 3.64
N LEU A 301 -6.06 1.27 3.82
CA LEU A 301 -5.30 0.48 4.78
C LEU A 301 -3.82 0.38 4.39
N ILE A 302 -3.52 0.14 3.11
CA ILE A 302 -2.15 0.11 2.58
C ILE A 302 -1.50 1.50 2.71
N ALA A 303 -2.22 2.57 2.33
CA ALA A 303 -1.73 3.94 2.44
C ALA A 303 -1.37 4.31 3.89
N LYS A 304 -2.20 3.93 4.86
CA LYS A 304 -1.94 4.22 6.26
C LYS A 304 -0.80 3.39 6.86
N ALA A 305 -0.54 2.19 6.34
CA ALA A 305 0.59 1.35 6.75
C ALA A 305 1.91 1.66 6.01
N GLY A 306 1.84 2.36 4.87
CA GLY A 306 2.99 2.77 4.05
C GLY A 306 3.46 1.75 3.00
N SER A 307 3.10 0.48 3.13
CA SER A 307 3.28 -0.56 2.10
C SER A 307 2.43 -1.80 2.41
N LEU A 308 2.19 -2.67 1.43
CA LEU A 308 1.47 -3.92 1.66
C LEU A 308 2.25 -4.85 2.61
N MET A 309 3.57 -4.90 2.46
CA MET A 309 4.47 -5.66 3.34
C MET A 309 4.45 -5.15 4.79
N SER A 310 4.37 -3.82 4.99
CA SER A 310 4.20 -3.22 6.32
C SER A 310 2.85 -3.61 6.93
N LEU A 311 1.78 -3.54 6.14
CA LEU A 311 0.44 -3.95 6.55
C LEU A 311 0.38 -5.44 6.96
N ALA A 312 1.08 -6.32 6.23
CA ALA A 312 1.17 -7.75 6.53
C ALA A 312 1.86 -8.04 7.88
N LYS A 313 2.83 -7.19 8.27
CA LYS A 313 3.54 -7.29 9.56
C LYS A 313 2.68 -6.83 10.74
N TYR A 314 1.65 -6.02 10.52
CA TYR A 314 0.78 -5.58 11.60
C TYR A 314 -0.03 -6.74 12.21
N PRO A 315 -0.19 -6.74 13.55
CA PRO A 315 -1.10 -7.68 14.19
C PRO A 315 -2.57 -7.27 13.91
N SER A 316 -3.47 -8.23 14.04
CA SER A 316 -4.91 -8.01 13.80
C SER A 316 -5.52 -6.93 14.70
N SER A 317 -5.03 -6.77 15.93
CA SER A 317 -5.48 -5.74 16.86
C SER A 317 -5.12 -4.33 16.39
N THR A 318 -3.94 -4.13 15.83
CA THR A 318 -3.52 -2.84 15.24
C THR A 318 -4.34 -2.56 13.99
N LEU A 319 -4.51 -3.56 13.12
CA LEU A 319 -5.32 -3.44 11.90
C LEU A 319 -6.77 -3.03 12.20
N GLN A 320 -7.35 -3.54 13.30
CA GLN A 320 -8.71 -3.20 13.75
C GLN A 320 -8.90 -1.69 14.00
N ILE A 321 -7.89 -1.03 14.58
CA ILE A 321 -7.96 0.37 15.03
C ILE A 321 -7.20 1.33 14.10
N LEU A 322 -6.69 0.84 12.97
CA LEU A 322 -5.93 1.62 12.00
C LEU A 322 -6.73 2.84 11.52
N GLY A 323 -6.15 4.03 11.59
CA GLY A 323 -6.82 5.30 11.28
C GLY A 323 -7.49 6.01 12.46
N SER A 324 -7.70 5.32 13.59
CA SER A 324 -8.23 5.92 14.85
C SER A 324 -7.14 6.24 15.87
N GLU A 325 -5.89 6.39 15.43
CA GLU A 325 -4.70 6.55 16.28
C GLU A 325 -4.80 7.75 17.23
N LYS A 326 -5.24 8.91 16.75
CA LYS A 326 -5.39 10.12 17.59
C LYS A 326 -6.36 9.89 18.75
N ALA A 327 -7.48 9.22 18.49
CA ALA A 327 -8.46 8.89 19.51
C ALA A 327 -7.94 7.80 20.46
N LEU A 328 -7.22 6.82 19.94
CA LEU A 328 -6.58 5.77 20.73
C LEU A 328 -5.56 6.35 21.71
N PHE A 329 -4.61 7.15 21.24
CA PHE A 329 -3.56 7.73 22.09
C PHE A 329 -4.14 8.71 23.11
N ARG A 330 -5.18 9.47 22.75
CA ARG A 330 -5.91 10.30 23.73
C ARG A 330 -6.56 9.43 24.81
N ALA A 331 -7.21 8.33 24.44
CA ALA A 331 -7.86 7.43 25.38
C ALA A 331 -6.85 6.79 26.35
N LEU A 332 -5.70 6.32 25.83
CA LEU A 332 -4.63 5.76 26.63
C LEU A 332 -4.04 6.76 27.62
N LYS A 333 -3.76 8.01 27.17
CA LYS A 333 -3.25 9.08 28.05
C LYS A 333 -4.23 9.41 29.19
N THR A 334 -5.51 9.49 28.86
CA THR A 334 -6.59 9.82 29.81
C THR A 334 -7.14 8.62 30.58
N LYS A 335 -6.62 7.40 30.35
CA LYS A 335 -7.18 6.13 30.85
C LYS A 335 -8.70 5.98 30.59
N SER A 336 -9.18 6.53 29.49
CA SER A 336 -10.58 6.42 29.06
C SER A 336 -10.80 5.28 28.06
N LYS A 337 -12.05 5.05 27.66
CA LYS A 337 -12.42 3.93 26.76
C LYS A 337 -11.77 4.11 25.38
N THR A 338 -11.07 3.08 24.93
CA THR A 338 -10.42 3.06 23.61
C THR A 338 -11.42 2.92 22.46
N PRO A 339 -11.08 3.42 21.26
CA PRO A 339 -11.91 3.23 20.07
C PRO A 339 -11.97 1.75 19.68
N LYS A 340 -13.14 1.30 19.19
CA LYS A 340 -13.40 -0.12 18.85
C LYS A 340 -13.02 -0.48 17.42
N TYR A 341 -12.88 0.50 16.54
CA TYR A 341 -12.64 0.33 15.11
C TYR A 341 -11.98 1.60 14.53
N GLY A 342 -11.32 1.45 13.39
CA GLY A 342 -10.81 2.54 12.57
C GLY A 342 -11.42 2.52 11.16
N LEU A 343 -10.58 2.49 10.14
CA LEU A 343 -10.99 2.52 8.72
C LEU A 343 -11.93 1.38 8.33
N ILE A 344 -11.80 0.22 8.99
CA ILE A 344 -12.62 -0.97 8.77
C ILE A 344 -14.11 -0.74 9.13
N TYR A 345 -14.46 0.35 9.82
CA TYR A 345 -15.85 0.71 10.10
C TYR A 345 -16.71 0.87 8.83
N HIS A 346 -16.10 1.38 7.76
CA HIS A 346 -16.77 1.61 6.47
C HIS A 346 -16.90 0.34 5.62
N ALA A 347 -16.34 -0.79 6.07
CA ALA A 347 -16.47 -2.06 5.37
C ALA A 347 -17.93 -2.49 5.33
N THR A 348 -18.38 -3.03 4.19
CA THR A 348 -19.77 -3.48 3.97
C THR A 348 -20.26 -4.40 5.08
N VAL A 349 -19.46 -5.40 5.46
CA VAL A 349 -19.83 -6.39 6.47
C VAL A 349 -19.99 -5.78 7.88
N VAL A 350 -19.23 -4.73 8.20
CA VAL A 350 -19.37 -4.02 9.48
C VAL A 350 -20.54 -3.03 9.42
N GLY A 351 -20.74 -2.38 8.27
CA GLY A 351 -21.82 -1.44 8.01
C GLY A 351 -23.20 -2.05 8.25
N GLN A 352 -23.42 -3.30 7.80
CA GLN A 352 -24.68 -4.03 7.94
C GLN A 352 -25.01 -4.48 9.38
N THR A 353 -24.03 -4.44 10.30
CA THR A 353 -24.24 -4.95 11.67
C THR A 353 -24.87 -3.92 12.60
N THR A 354 -25.62 -4.42 13.60
CA THR A 354 -26.17 -3.55 14.66
C THR A 354 -25.04 -2.89 15.47
N PRO A 355 -25.21 -1.64 15.96
CA PRO A 355 -24.15 -0.88 16.63
C PRO A 355 -23.49 -1.59 17.82
N LYS A 356 -24.25 -2.42 18.56
CA LYS A 356 -23.75 -3.21 19.69
C LYS A 356 -22.80 -4.33 19.24
N LEU A 357 -23.01 -4.87 18.04
CA LEU A 357 -22.26 -6.00 17.47
C LEU A 357 -21.06 -5.57 16.61
N LYS A 358 -21.06 -4.34 16.09
CA LYS A 358 -19.99 -3.78 15.25
C LYS A 358 -18.58 -4.05 15.79
N GLY A 359 -18.36 -3.89 17.09
CA GLY A 359 -17.05 -4.14 17.71
C GLY A 359 -16.62 -5.60 17.73
N LYS A 360 -17.56 -6.55 17.85
CA LYS A 360 -17.26 -8.00 17.81
C LYS A 360 -16.91 -8.43 16.39
N ILE A 361 -17.69 -7.97 15.41
CA ILE A 361 -17.48 -8.29 14.00
C ILE A 361 -16.21 -7.62 13.47
N SER A 362 -15.93 -6.36 13.84
CA SER A 362 -14.69 -5.67 13.46
C SER A 362 -13.43 -6.44 13.90
N ARG A 363 -13.46 -7.07 15.08
CA ARG A 363 -12.35 -7.90 15.56
C ARG A 363 -12.19 -9.17 14.72
N SER A 364 -13.29 -9.85 14.40
CA SER A 364 -13.28 -11.03 13.53
C SER A 364 -12.82 -10.68 12.11
N LEU A 365 -13.28 -9.56 11.57
CA LEU A 365 -12.87 -9.04 10.27
C LEU A 365 -11.38 -8.71 10.25
N ALA A 366 -10.86 -7.96 11.23
CA ALA A 366 -9.45 -7.63 11.29
C ALA A 366 -8.54 -8.87 11.39
N ALA A 367 -8.98 -9.94 12.07
CA ALA A 367 -8.25 -11.20 12.12
C ALA A 367 -8.17 -11.88 10.74
N LYS A 368 -9.29 -11.94 10.00
CA LYS A 368 -9.31 -12.50 8.65
C LYS A 368 -8.58 -11.61 7.65
N LEU A 369 -8.68 -10.30 7.81
CA LEU A 369 -8.01 -9.33 6.97
C LEU A 369 -6.50 -9.40 7.09
N SER A 370 -5.97 -9.55 8.31
CA SER A 370 -4.54 -9.74 8.54
C SER A 370 -4.03 -11.03 7.89
N LEU A 371 -4.82 -12.11 7.90
CA LEU A 371 -4.49 -13.35 7.20
C LEU A 371 -4.44 -13.13 5.67
N CYS A 372 -5.49 -12.54 5.10
CA CYS A 372 -5.55 -12.25 3.66
C CYS A 372 -4.43 -11.31 3.20
N THR A 373 -4.11 -10.29 3.98
CA THR A 373 -3.00 -9.35 3.66
C THR A 373 -1.65 -10.07 3.63
N ARG A 374 -1.40 -11.01 4.55
CA ARG A 374 -0.14 -11.78 4.57
C ARG A 374 -0.04 -12.71 3.37
N VAL A 375 -1.16 -13.30 2.96
CA VAL A 375 -1.23 -14.12 1.76
C VAL A 375 -1.01 -13.27 0.52
N ASP A 376 -1.60 -12.09 0.43
CA ASP A 376 -1.38 -11.18 -0.70
C ASP A 376 0.07 -10.67 -0.77
N ALA A 377 0.70 -10.41 0.38
CA ALA A 377 2.06 -9.88 0.44
C ALA A 377 3.17 -10.94 0.19
N LEU A 378 2.94 -12.19 0.61
CA LEU A 378 3.95 -13.26 0.58
C LEU A 378 3.62 -14.39 -0.39
N GLY A 379 2.36 -14.50 -0.81
CA GLY A 379 1.89 -15.52 -1.72
C GLY A 379 2.10 -15.14 -3.18
N ASN A 380 2.19 -16.15 -4.04
CA ASN A 380 2.33 -15.98 -5.49
C ASN A 380 0.99 -16.23 -6.23
N PHE A 381 -0.13 -16.19 -5.52
CA PHE A 381 -1.44 -16.52 -6.06
C PHE A 381 -2.19 -15.28 -6.52
N THR A 382 -2.74 -15.33 -7.73
CA THR A 382 -3.52 -14.23 -8.32
C THR A 382 -5.01 -14.32 -7.99
N GLU A 383 -5.50 -15.49 -7.56
CA GLU A 383 -6.92 -15.71 -7.27
C GLU A 383 -7.27 -15.52 -5.78
N PRO A 384 -8.44 -14.94 -5.47
CA PRO A 384 -8.87 -14.66 -4.10
C PRO A 384 -9.45 -15.90 -3.38
N SER A 385 -8.78 -17.06 -3.47
CA SER A 385 -9.29 -18.33 -2.92
C SER A 385 -9.50 -18.27 -1.40
N ILE A 386 -8.53 -17.71 -0.67
CA ILE A 386 -8.56 -17.62 0.81
C ILE A 386 -9.57 -16.59 1.28
N ALA A 387 -9.76 -15.50 0.53
CA ALA A 387 -10.76 -14.49 0.85
C ALA A 387 -12.19 -15.03 0.77
N ILE A 388 -12.50 -15.90 -0.19
CA ILE A 388 -13.81 -16.54 -0.33
C ILE A 388 -14.12 -17.39 0.92
N THR A 389 -13.19 -18.24 1.34
CA THR A 389 -13.35 -19.04 2.57
C THR A 389 -13.45 -18.14 3.81
N CYS A 390 -12.66 -17.06 3.87
CA CYS A 390 -12.72 -16.14 5.01
C CYS A 390 -14.05 -15.39 5.08
N LYS A 391 -14.61 -14.98 3.94
CA LYS A 391 -15.89 -14.27 3.85
C LYS A 391 -17.05 -15.16 4.32
N THR A 392 -17.13 -16.38 3.81
CA THR A 392 -18.16 -17.35 4.25
C THR A 392 -18.09 -17.66 5.74
N LEU A 393 -16.88 -17.80 6.31
CA LEU A 393 -16.70 -17.97 7.76
C LEU A 393 -17.15 -16.74 8.55
N LEU A 394 -16.96 -15.54 8.00
CA LEU A 394 -17.33 -14.29 8.64
C LEU A 394 -18.84 -14.06 8.61
N GLU A 395 -19.50 -14.42 7.50
CA GLU A 395 -20.97 -14.44 7.35
C GLU A 395 -21.61 -15.44 8.32
N LYS A 396 -21.11 -16.69 8.39
CA LYS A 396 -21.56 -17.66 9.40
C LYS A 396 -21.39 -17.13 10.83
N ARG A 397 -20.30 -16.40 11.10
CA ARG A 397 -20.06 -15.78 12.40
C ARG A 397 -21.03 -14.63 12.69
N LEU A 398 -21.36 -13.84 11.68
CA LEU A 398 -22.34 -12.76 11.73
C LEU A 398 -23.73 -13.30 12.12
N GLU A 399 -24.19 -14.33 11.42
CA GLU A 399 -25.46 -15.01 11.68
C GLU A 399 -25.50 -15.57 13.10
N TYR A 400 -24.45 -16.29 13.51
CA TYR A 400 -24.36 -16.84 14.86
C TYR A 400 -24.48 -15.77 15.95
N ILE A 401 -23.75 -14.65 15.79
CA ILE A 401 -23.77 -13.56 16.77
C ILE A 401 -25.15 -12.86 16.80
N THR A 402 -25.79 -12.73 15.64
CA THR A 402 -27.12 -12.12 15.50
C THR A 402 -28.19 -12.99 16.15
N ASN A 403 -28.19 -14.30 15.86
CA ASN A 403 -29.10 -15.27 16.46
C ASN A 403 -28.89 -15.39 17.98
N SER A 404 -27.64 -15.38 18.43
CA SER A 404 -27.32 -15.37 19.87
C SER A 404 -27.85 -14.11 20.56
N MET A 405 -27.79 -12.95 19.90
CA MET A 405 -28.34 -11.72 20.43
C MET A 405 -29.88 -11.75 20.49
N GLN A 406 -30.53 -12.25 19.44
CA GLN A 406 -31.99 -12.42 19.42
C GLN A 406 -32.47 -13.36 20.53
N LYS A 407 -31.81 -14.52 20.71
CA LYS A 407 -32.10 -15.46 21.81
C LYS A 407 -31.91 -14.83 23.20
N LYS A 408 -30.86 -14.03 23.39
CA LYS A 408 -30.68 -13.29 24.65
C LYS A 408 -31.79 -12.26 24.85
N MET A 409 -32.21 -11.58 23.81
CA MET A 409 -33.26 -10.58 23.89
C MET A 409 -34.65 -11.19 24.13
N SER A 410 -34.95 -12.35 23.54
CA SER A 410 -36.17 -13.12 23.84
C SER A 410 -36.17 -13.63 25.28
N ASN A 411 -35.05 -14.16 25.76
CA ASN A 411 -34.95 -14.64 27.14
C ASN A 411 -35.09 -13.51 28.17
N LEU A 412 -34.57 -12.30 27.88
CA LEU A 412 -34.81 -11.13 28.72
C LEU A 412 -36.27 -10.67 28.70
N LYS A 413 -36.97 -10.78 27.56
CA LYS A 413 -38.40 -10.43 27.49
C LYS A 413 -39.25 -11.44 28.28
N ASN A 414 -38.96 -12.74 28.16
CA ASN A 414 -39.70 -13.79 28.86
C ASN A 414 -39.49 -13.75 30.39
N SER A 415 -38.29 -13.39 30.85
CA SER A 415 -38.02 -13.20 32.28
C SER A 415 -38.68 -11.93 32.83
N ASN A 416 -38.72 -10.84 32.07
CA ASN A 416 -39.46 -9.64 32.47
C ASN A 416 -40.99 -9.85 32.47
N SER A 417 -41.54 -10.65 31.54
CA SER A 417 -42.97 -10.98 31.55
C SER A 417 -43.34 -11.92 32.71
N GLN A 418 -42.49 -12.88 33.07
CA GLN A 418 -42.68 -13.70 34.28
C GLN A 418 -42.60 -12.87 35.57
N LEU A 419 -41.66 -11.92 35.65
CA LEU A 419 -41.56 -10.99 36.78
C LEU A 419 -42.77 -10.05 36.88
N GLN A 420 -43.32 -9.59 35.75
CA GLN A 420 -44.56 -8.81 35.73
C GLN A 420 -45.79 -9.64 36.13
N MET A 421 -45.88 -10.91 35.72
CA MET A 421 -46.96 -11.80 36.15
C MET A 421 -46.86 -12.19 37.64
N GLN A 422 -45.66 -12.41 38.17
CA GLN A 422 -45.46 -12.61 39.62
C GLN A 422 -45.77 -11.34 40.43
N ALA A 423 -45.46 -10.15 39.91
CA ALA A 423 -45.81 -8.88 40.56
C ALA A 423 -47.33 -8.60 40.56
N GLN A 424 -48.06 -9.10 39.56
CA GLN A 424 -49.53 -9.02 39.53
C GLN A 424 -50.18 -10.03 40.49
N HIS A 425 -49.64 -11.25 40.62
CA HIS A 425 -50.13 -12.23 41.61
C HIS A 425 -49.79 -11.91 43.08
N SER A 426 -48.82 -11.03 43.33
CA SER A 426 -48.43 -10.62 44.69
C SER A 426 -49.23 -9.43 45.24
N LYS A 427 -50.21 -8.92 44.50
CA LYS A 427 -51.21 -7.99 45.04
C LYS A 427 -52.53 -8.74 45.18
N TYR A 428 -52.98 -8.80 46.44
CA TYR A 428 -54.29 -9.27 46.92
C TYR A 428 -54.33 -10.71 47.48
N ASN A 429 -54.16 -10.81 48.81
CA ASN A 429 -54.96 -11.74 49.61
C ASN A 429 -55.16 -11.16 51.03
N PRO A 430 -56.27 -10.47 51.33
CA PRO A 430 -56.49 -9.76 52.59
C PRO A 430 -57.36 -10.60 53.54
N ASN A 431 -56.89 -11.77 53.98
CA ASN A 431 -57.42 -12.47 55.15
C ASN A 431 -56.53 -13.67 55.52
N GLN A 432 -55.58 -13.43 56.42
CA GLN A 432 -55.28 -14.32 57.54
C GLN A 432 -54.32 -13.62 58.51
N SER A 433 -54.89 -13.26 59.66
CA SER A 433 -54.25 -12.71 60.85
C SER A 433 -53.49 -13.80 61.63
N ASN A 434 -52.29 -13.42 62.10
CA ASN A 434 -51.51 -13.90 63.26
C ASN A 434 -51.56 -15.39 63.65
N VAL A 435 -50.38 -16.02 63.80
CA VAL A 435 -49.96 -16.83 64.97
C VAL A 435 -48.52 -17.38 64.78
N ASP A 436 -47.69 -17.09 65.78
CA ASP A 436 -46.57 -17.82 66.38
C ASP A 436 -45.31 -18.35 65.65
N GLN A 437 -44.19 -17.83 66.17
CA GLN A 437 -43.02 -18.48 66.79
C GLN A 437 -42.44 -19.80 66.22
N ASN A 438 -41.11 -19.70 65.98
CA ASN A 438 -40.07 -20.70 66.23
C ASN A 438 -40.24 -22.15 65.74
N ARG A 439 -39.33 -22.55 64.83
CA ARG A 439 -38.54 -23.77 65.03
C ARG A 439 -37.19 -23.72 64.30
N ASN A 440 -36.17 -24.09 65.07
CA ASN A 440 -34.74 -24.12 64.81
C ASN A 440 -34.27 -25.20 63.81
N ASN A 441 -33.08 -24.94 63.25
CA ASN A 441 -31.97 -25.89 62.93
C ASN A 441 -32.22 -26.94 61.84
N ASN A 442 -31.29 -27.35 60.96
CA ASN A 442 -29.82 -27.33 60.99
C ASN A 442 -29.25 -27.55 59.56
N ASN A 443 -27.97 -27.18 59.40
CA ASN A 443 -26.96 -27.74 58.48
C ASN A 443 -27.04 -27.46 56.97
N SER A 444 -26.11 -26.64 56.45
CA SER A 444 -24.77 -27.14 56.01
C SER A 444 -24.04 -26.15 55.07
N SER A 445 -22.74 -25.97 55.32
CA SER A 445 -21.67 -25.72 54.32
C SER A 445 -21.49 -24.34 53.67
N SER A 446 -20.80 -23.48 54.43
CA SER A 446 -19.68 -22.57 54.11
C SER A 446 -19.15 -22.35 52.66
N ASN A 447 -18.82 -21.07 52.41
CA ASN A 447 -17.82 -20.46 51.49
C ASN A 447 -18.14 -20.41 49.98
N ASN A 448 -17.98 -19.30 49.24
CA ASN A 448 -17.48 -17.95 49.54
C ASN A 448 -17.90 -17.02 48.38
N ASN A 449 -18.67 -15.96 48.64
CA ASN A 449 -18.97 -14.89 47.68
C ASN A 449 -18.88 -13.53 48.39
N ASN A 450 -17.70 -12.90 48.34
CA ASN A 450 -17.54 -11.51 48.77
C ASN A 450 -17.99 -10.56 47.65
N ALA A 451 -19.29 -10.30 47.60
CA ALA A 451 -19.86 -9.16 46.91
C ALA A 451 -19.79 -7.93 47.84
N PHE A 452 -18.76 -7.10 47.64
CA PHE A 452 -18.68 -5.79 48.26
C PHE A 452 -19.79 -4.86 47.74
N ASN A 453 -20.67 -4.47 48.67
CA ASN A 453 -21.53 -3.29 48.74
C ASN A 453 -21.56 -2.32 47.53
N LYS A 454 -22.56 -2.47 46.65
CA LYS A 454 -23.07 -1.39 45.78
C LYS A 454 -24.18 -0.60 46.50
N LYS A 455 -23.78 0.32 47.38
CA LYS A 455 -24.64 1.43 47.85
C LYS A 455 -23.78 2.66 48.10
N LYS A 456 -23.29 3.29 47.02
CA LYS A 456 -22.79 4.67 46.93
C LYS A 456 -22.43 4.92 45.47
N ASP A 457 -23.39 5.39 44.67
CA ASP A 457 -23.15 6.04 43.36
C ASP A 457 -24.45 6.62 42.77
N PHE A 458 -25.22 7.34 43.59
CA PHE A 458 -26.38 8.14 43.14
C PHE A 458 -26.23 9.64 43.42
N ARG A 459 -24.99 10.13 43.62
CA ARG A 459 -24.69 11.56 43.82
C ARG A 459 -23.83 12.22 42.75
N PHE A 460 -23.54 11.55 41.64
CA PHE A 460 -22.87 12.15 40.49
C PHE A 460 -23.78 12.15 39.26
N ASN A 461 -24.53 13.25 39.11
CA ASN A 461 -25.10 13.70 37.83
C ASN A 461 -25.70 15.12 37.87
N LYS A 462 -25.66 15.82 39.03
CA LYS A 462 -26.14 17.22 39.12
C LYS A 462 -25.11 18.23 38.57
N ARG A 463 -23.81 18.01 38.81
CA ARG A 463 -22.73 18.93 38.38
C ARG A 463 -22.47 18.91 36.87
N GLU A 464 -22.64 17.79 36.17
CA GLU A 464 -22.50 17.72 34.70
C GLU A 464 -23.69 18.35 33.97
N ALA A 465 -24.90 18.20 34.53
CA ALA A 465 -26.09 18.88 34.03
C ALA A 465 -25.96 20.42 34.16
N ASP A 466 -25.48 20.91 35.31
CA ASP A 466 -25.26 22.34 35.55
C ASP A 466 -24.15 22.93 34.67
N TRP A 467 -23.10 22.16 34.35
CA TRP A 467 -22.02 22.61 33.47
C TRP A 467 -22.46 22.70 32.00
N ASN A 468 -23.24 21.73 31.52
CA ASN A 468 -23.80 21.77 30.17
C ASN A 468 -24.82 22.90 30.02
N ASN A 469 -25.62 23.17 31.05
CA ASN A 469 -26.58 24.26 31.04
C ASN A 469 -25.89 25.65 31.03
N LYS A 470 -24.83 25.83 31.84
CA LYS A 470 -23.99 27.06 31.79
C LYS A 470 -23.31 27.27 30.44
N LYS A 471 -22.86 26.20 29.76
CA LYS A 471 -22.29 26.29 28.41
C LYS A 471 -23.34 26.68 27.36
N PHE A 472 -24.56 26.18 27.49
CA PHE A 472 -25.66 26.51 26.60
C PHE A 472 -26.05 27.99 26.72
N ILE A 473 -26.17 28.50 27.95
CA ILE A 473 -26.48 29.91 28.23
C ILE A 473 -25.36 30.84 27.73
N LYS A 474 -24.08 30.47 27.90
CA LYS A 474 -22.94 31.26 27.36
C LYS A 474 -22.90 31.31 25.84
N LYS A 475 -23.46 30.31 25.14
CA LYS A 475 -23.47 30.24 23.67
C LYS A 475 -24.61 31.07 23.06
N GLN A 476 -25.70 31.30 23.80
CA GLN A 476 -26.76 32.21 23.37
C GLN A 476 -26.43 33.68 23.62
N LYS A 477 -25.66 34.03 24.65
CA LYS A 477 -25.20 35.42 24.88
C LYS A 477 -24.07 35.90 23.95
N ARG A 478 -23.63 35.06 23.02
CA ARG A 478 -22.54 35.34 22.05
C ARG A 478 -23.00 35.29 20.59
N LYS A 479 -24.31 35.30 20.37
CA LYS A 479 -24.92 35.53 19.05
C LYS A 479 -25.58 36.88 19.05
#